data_AF-D7FIU6-F1
#
_entry.id   AF-D7FIU6-F1
#
_cell.length_a   1.000
_cell.length_b   1.000
_cell.length_c   1.000
_cell.angle_alpha   90.00
_cell.angle_beta   90.00
_cell.angle_gamma   90.00
#
_symmetry.space_group_name_H-M   'P 1'
#
loop_
_entity.id
_entity.type
_entity.pdbx_description
1 polymer ?
#
loop_
_entity_poly.entity_id
_entity_poly.type
_entity_poly.pdbx_seq_one_letter_code
_entity_poly.pdbx_strand_id
1 'polypeptide(L)'
;MGRYVVSCQVFGKMQKSKKKADLDKAAHIKMLARIYPGLRIAHVDEKYGEFYSVLSKNAGNGTDDMEEEYRVRLPGQILVGEGKPNNQNHAVIFTRGEAIQAIDMNQDAALEDAIKIRQVMEEFNFAEGGTGRGRNIGRIVGFREHVFTHDVSAVANFFSLQELNFVSATQRALDNPLHVRFHYGHPDIFDRMSAITMGGVSKACKGIHLSEDIFAGFNYVLRGGEATQADYIQVMST
;
A
#
# COMPACT_ATOMS: atom_id res chain seq x y z
N MET A 1 -0.85 11.11 -18.83
CA MET A 1 -0.55 11.75 -17.53
C MET A 1 -0.88 10.74 -16.44
N GLY A 2 0.09 10.40 -15.57
CA GLY A 2 -0.10 9.40 -14.52
C GLY A 2 -1.16 9.82 -13.50
N ARG A 3 -1.91 8.85 -12.96
CA ARG A 3 -2.90 9.06 -11.88
C ARG A 3 -2.37 8.42 -10.61
N TYR A 4 -2.27 9.18 -9.54
CA TYR A 4 -1.82 8.69 -8.23
C TYR A 4 -3.00 8.69 -7.27
N VAL A 5 -3.22 7.58 -6.57
CA VAL A 5 -4.26 7.47 -5.54
C VAL A 5 -3.58 7.59 -4.18
N VAL A 6 -3.91 8.63 -3.43
CA VAL A 6 -3.49 8.79 -2.04
C VAL A 6 -4.72 8.59 -1.16
N SER A 7 -4.60 7.67 -0.20
CA SER A 7 -5.69 7.35 0.71
C SER A 7 -5.57 8.13 2.02
N CYS A 8 -6.61 8.91 2.32
CA CYS A 8 -6.80 9.57 3.61
C CYS A 8 -8.24 9.33 4.05
N GLN A 9 -8.49 8.18 4.68
CA GLN A 9 -9.82 7.72 5.09
C GLN A 9 -10.62 8.75 5.90
N VAL A 10 -9.95 9.61 6.67
CA VAL A 10 -10.57 10.63 7.53
C VAL A 10 -10.89 11.94 6.82
N PHE A 11 -10.43 12.15 5.59
CA PHE A 11 -10.60 13.41 4.86
C PHE A 11 -12.08 13.82 4.72
N GLY A 12 -12.99 12.87 4.50
CA GLY A 12 -14.44 13.14 4.46
C GLY A 12 -14.98 13.75 5.76
N LYS A 13 -14.48 13.28 6.91
CA LYS A 13 -14.82 13.82 8.24
C LYS A 13 -14.12 15.15 8.50
N MET A 14 -12.85 15.29 8.12
CA MET A 14 -12.07 16.52 8.31
C MET A 14 -12.73 17.72 7.63
N GLN A 15 -13.20 17.54 6.40
CA GLN A 15 -13.89 18.60 5.65
C GLN A 15 -15.19 19.10 6.31
N LYS A 16 -15.83 18.25 7.13
CA LYS A 16 -17.08 18.54 7.84
C LYS A 16 -16.86 18.84 9.32
N SER A 17 -15.60 18.88 9.78
CA SER A 17 -15.26 19.03 11.19
C SER A 17 -15.48 20.46 11.67
N LYS A 18 -15.80 20.62 12.96
CA LYS A 18 -15.82 21.93 13.62
C LYS A 18 -14.47 22.34 14.19
N LYS A 19 -13.49 21.42 14.23
CA LYS A 19 -12.15 21.67 14.77
C LYS A 19 -11.31 22.36 13.71
N LYS A 20 -10.77 23.54 14.04
CA LYS A 20 -9.88 24.29 13.14
C LYS A 20 -8.72 23.45 12.60
N ALA A 21 -8.06 22.68 13.47
CA ALA A 21 -6.95 21.81 13.07
C ALA A 21 -7.32 20.76 12.00
N ASP A 22 -8.55 20.23 12.02
CA ASP A 22 -9.01 19.28 10.98
C ASP A 22 -9.31 19.99 9.66
N LEU A 23 -9.89 21.19 9.75
CA LEU A 23 -10.16 22.05 8.59
C LEU A 23 -8.86 22.49 7.92
N ASP A 24 -7.84 22.85 8.70
CA ASP A 24 -6.52 23.22 8.20
C ASP A 24 -5.84 22.04 7.48
N LYS A 25 -5.91 20.83 8.06
CA LYS A 25 -5.44 19.59 7.39
C LYS A 25 -6.19 19.32 6.09
N ALA A 26 -7.51 19.47 6.07
CA ALA A 26 -8.31 19.31 4.87
C ALA A 26 -7.94 20.35 3.80
N ALA A 27 -7.69 21.60 4.20
CA ALA A 27 -7.24 22.66 3.30
C ALA A 27 -5.88 22.33 2.67
N HIS A 28 -4.94 21.82 3.45
CA HIS A 28 -3.64 21.37 2.91
C HIS A 28 -3.78 20.22 1.90
N ILE A 29 -4.66 19.24 2.15
CA ILE A 29 -4.94 18.16 1.20
C ILE A 29 -5.53 18.73 -0.11
N LYS A 30 -6.46 19.67 -0.03
CA LYS A 30 -7.04 20.33 -1.21
C LYS A 30 -6.00 21.13 -2.00
N MET A 31 -5.14 21.85 -1.30
CA MET A 31 -4.01 22.57 -1.90
C MET A 31 -3.07 21.62 -2.64
N LEU A 32 -2.72 20.46 -2.06
CA LEU A 32 -1.91 19.44 -2.73
C LEU A 32 -2.61 18.91 -3.99
N ALA A 33 -3.91 18.62 -3.93
CA ALA A 33 -4.67 18.19 -5.10
C ALA A 33 -4.73 19.26 -6.21
N ARG A 34 -4.70 20.55 -5.85
CA ARG A 34 -4.59 21.66 -6.80
C ARG A 34 -3.21 21.74 -7.45
N ILE A 35 -2.15 21.64 -6.63
CA ILE A 35 -0.75 21.71 -7.11
C ILE A 35 -0.42 20.52 -8.00
N TYR A 36 -0.97 19.34 -7.71
CA TYR A 36 -0.75 18.10 -8.45
C TYR A 36 -2.04 17.59 -9.09
N PRO A 37 -2.40 18.01 -10.32
CA PRO A 37 -3.65 17.62 -10.98
C PRO A 37 -3.84 16.11 -11.21
N GLY A 38 -2.73 15.35 -11.21
CA GLY A 38 -2.74 13.88 -11.29
C GLY A 38 -3.09 13.17 -9.98
N LEU A 39 -3.17 13.90 -8.86
CA LEU A 39 -3.48 13.36 -7.55
C LEU A 39 -4.98 13.07 -7.42
N ARG A 40 -5.31 11.93 -6.83
CA ARG A 40 -6.65 11.51 -6.47
C ARG A 40 -6.67 11.15 -5.00
N ILE A 41 -7.63 11.71 -4.26
CA ILE A 41 -7.76 11.50 -2.82
C ILE A 41 -8.88 10.49 -2.58
N ALA A 42 -8.50 9.29 -2.16
CA ALA A 42 -9.44 8.30 -1.68
C ALA A 42 -9.76 8.57 -0.20
N HIS A 43 -11.03 8.58 0.16
CA HIS A 43 -11.47 8.79 1.53
C HIS A 43 -12.79 8.08 1.84
N VAL A 44 -13.17 8.02 3.11
CA VAL A 44 -14.42 7.41 3.55
C VAL A 44 -15.44 8.50 3.87
N ASP A 45 -16.66 8.31 3.37
CA ASP A 45 -17.82 9.15 3.66
C ASP A 45 -18.93 8.30 4.30
N GLU A 46 -19.76 8.95 5.12
CA GLU A 46 -20.88 8.32 5.82
C GLU A 46 -22.14 9.13 5.54
N LYS A 47 -23.17 8.47 5.00
CA LYS A 47 -24.47 9.08 4.69
C LYS A 47 -25.58 8.14 5.14
N TYR A 48 -26.46 8.62 6.02
CA TYR A 48 -27.63 7.89 6.50
C TYR A 48 -27.31 6.49 7.08
N GLY A 49 -26.16 6.33 7.74
CA GLY A 49 -25.69 5.05 8.29
C GLY A 49 -25.05 4.10 7.27
N GLU A 50 -24.98 4.49 6.00
CA GLU A 50 -24.23 3.77 4.97
C GLU A 50 -22.84 4.38 4.77
N PHE A 51 -21.86 3.53 4.51
CA PHE A 51 -20.47 3.91 4.30
C PHE A 51 -20.12 3.84 2.81
N TYR A 52 -19.34 4.83 2.35
CA TYR A 52 -18.89 4.94 0.97
C TYR A 52 -17.37 5.16 0.91
N SER A 53 -16.70 4.48 -0.01
CA SER A 53 -15.35 4.85 -0.43
C SER A 53 -15.51 5.82 -1.59
N VAL A 54 -14.89 6.99 -1.48
CA VAL A 54 -15.04 8.10 -2.42
C VAL A 54 -13.67 8.48 -2.97
N LEU A 55 -13.56 8.60 -4.29
CA LEU A 55 -12.38 9.12 -4.96
C LEU A 55 -12.67 10.55 -5.42
N SER A 56 -11.86 11.50 -4.97
CA SER A 56 -11.99 12.90 -5.35
C SER A 56 -10.75 13.43 -6.05
N LYS A 57 -10.93 14.46 -6.87
CA LYS A 57 -9.87 15.25 -7.50
C LYS A 57 -10.11 16.74 -7.28
N ASN A 58 -9.13 17.57 -7.61
CA ASN A 58 -9.39 19.00 -7.78
C ASN A 58 -10.23 19.26 -9.04
N ALA A 59 -11.14 20.23 -8.99
CA ALA A 59 -12.06 20.57 -10.07
C ALA A 59 -11.39 21.22 -11.30
N GLY A 60 -10.11 21.62 -11.20
CA GLY A 60 -9.34 22.18 -12.31
C GLY A 60 -9.72 23.61 -12.68
N ASN A 61 -10.52 24.29 -11.86
CA ASN A 61 -10.96 25.68 -12.03
C ASN A 61 -9.99 26.70 -11.40
N GLY A 62 -8.81 26.27 -10.95
CA GLY A 62 -7.83 27.11 -10.26
C GLY A 62 -8.15 27.39 -8.78
N THR A 63 -9.23 26.84 -8.23
CA THR A 63 -9.56 26.91 -6.81
C THR A 63 -9.21 25.61 -6.10
N ASP A 64 -9.47 25.54 -4.79
CA ASP A 64 -9.31 24.34 -3.97
C ASP A 64 -10.56 23.45 -3.96
N ASP A 65 -11.48 23.68 -4.91
CA ASP A 65 -12.71 22.89 -5.03
C ASP A 65 -12.39 21.46 -5.43
N MET A 66 -13.07 20.52 -4.76
CA MET A 66 -12.92 19.08 -4.99
C MET A 66 -14.14 18.55 -5.71
N GLU A 67 -13.92 17.72 -6.73
CA GLU A 67 -14.94 16.99 -7.47
C GLU A 67 -14.86 15.50 -7.11
N GLU A 68 -16.00 14.87 -6.84
CA GLU A 68 -16.09 13.41 -6.67
C GLU A 68 -16.05 12.74 -8.04
N GLU A 69 -15.04 11.92 -8.32
CA GLU A 69 -15.00 11.11 -9.55
C GLU A 69 -15.78 9.81 -9.39
N TYR A 70 -15.63 9.16 -8.23
CA TYR A 70 -16.29 7.88 -7.95
C TYR A 70 -16.78 7.83 -6.51
N ARG A 71 -17.92 7.16 -6.32
CA ARG A 71 -18.51 6.85 -5.02
C ARG A 71 -18.98 5.41 -5.04
N VAL A 72 -18.39 4.57 -4.21
CA VAL A 72 -18.68 3.13 -4.15
C VAL A 72 -19.20 2.80 -2.76
N ARG A 73 -20.39 2.19 -2.69
CA ARG A 73 -20.96 1.74 -1.41
C ARG A 73 -20.13 0.58 -0.87
N LEU A 74 -19.83 0.65 0.42
CA LEU A 74 -19.07 -0.36 1.13
C LEU A 74 -20.01 -1.36 1.81
N PRO A 75 -19.54 -2.59 2.09
CA PRO A 75 -20.36 -3.62 2.73
C PRO A 75 -20.70 -3.33 4.20
N GLY A 76 -20.07 -2.32 4.81
CA GLY A 76 -20.31 -1.92 6.18
C GLY A 76 -19.31 -0.87 6.66
N GLN A 77 -19.26 -0.67 7.98
CA GLN A 77 -18.30 0.22 8.62
C GLN A 77 -16.87 -0.27 8.33
N ILE A 78 -16.02 0.57 7.73
CA ILE A 78 -14.63 0.21 7.43
C ILE A 78 -13.77 0.25 8.68
N LEU A 79 -13.94 1.25 9.55
CA LEU A 79 -13.10 1.48 10.74
C LEU A 79 -13.30 0.39 11.80
N VAL A 80 -12.83 -0.82 11.49
CA VAL A 80 -12.83 -2.02 12.30
C VAL A 80 -11.37 -2.28 12.66
N GLY A 81 -10.99 -1.94 13.89
CA GLY A 81 -9.61 -2.09 14.34
C GLY A 81 -8.69 -0.97 13.86
N GLU A 82 -7.58 -1.32 13.24
CA GLU A 82 -6.46 -0.42 12.98
C GLU A 82 -6.64 0.51 11.77
N GLY A 83 -5.95 1.64 11.78
CA GLY A 83 -6.07 2.68 10.76
C GLY A 83 -5.52 2.29 9.40
N LYS A 84 -4.29 1.73 9.34
CA LYS A 84 -3.56 1.42 8.11
C LYS A 84 -4.27 0.40 7.20
N PRO A 85 -4.65 -0.81 7.66
CA PRO A 85 -5.27 -1.81 6.78
C PRO A 85 -6.59 -1.33 6.19
N ASN A 86 -7.36 -0.59 6.98
CA ASN A 86 -8.62 0.00 6.55
C ASN A 86 -8.40 1.05 5.46
N ASN A 87 -7.41 1.92 5.64
CA ASN A 87 -7.02 2.96 4.68
C ASN A 87 -6.57 2.38 3.34
N GLN A 88 -5.80 1.28 3.36
CA GLN A 88 -5.35 0.61 2.14
C GLN A 88 -6.51 -0.13 1.44
N ASN A 89 -7.28 -0.93 2.18
CA ASN A 89 -8.32 -1.79 1.60
C ASN A 89 -9.48 -1.01 0.99
N HIS A 90 -9.91 0.12 1.58
CA HIS A 90 -11.00 0.88 0.96
C HIS A 90 -10.56 1.59 -0.33
N ALA A 91 -9.26 1.90 -0.46
CA ALA A 91 -8.69 2.60 -1.61
C ALA A 91 -8.32 1.65 -2.75
N VAL A 92 -8.13 0.35 -2.47
CA VAL A 92 -7.73 -0.67 -3.46
C VAL A 92 -8.64 -0.71 -4.71
N ILE A 93 -9.93 -0.40 -4.55
CA ILE A 93 -10.90 -0.38 -5.65
C ILE A 93 -10.61 0.71 -6.69
N PHE A 94 -9.89 1.76 -6.29
CA PHE A 94 -9.54 2.89 -7.16
C PHE A 94 -8.21 2.73 -7.87
N THR A 95 -7.40 1.73 -7.51
CA THR A 95 -6.15 1.44 -8.21
C THR A 95 -6.43 0.86 -9.61
N ARG A 96 -5.42 0.95 -10.49
CA ARG A 96 -5.47 0.51 -11.88
C ARG A 96 -4.14 -0.18 -12.22
N GLY A 97 -4.14 -1.00 -13.27
CA GLY A 97 -2.99 -1.82 -13.66
C GLY A 97 -3.10 -3.26 -13.15
N GLU A 98 -2.05 -4.04 -13.40
CA GLU A 98 -1.96 -5.46 -13.05
C GLU A 98 -1.30 -5.69 -11.70
N ALA A 99 -0.43 -4.76 -11.27
CA ALA A 99 0.19 -4.77 -9.96
C ALA A 99 -0.31 -3.61 -9.08
N ILE A 100 -0.20 -3.80 -7.77
CA ILE A 100 -0.45 -2.78 -6.77
C ILE A 100 0.67 -2.76 -5.76
N GLN A 101 1.19 -1.56 -5.49
CA GLN A 101 2.13 -1.30 -4.41
C GLN A 101 1.47 -0.34 -3.43
N ALA A 102 1.48 -0.67 -2.16
CA ALA A 102 1.24 0.29 -1.10
C ALA A 102 2.58 0.94 -0.75
N ILE A 103 2.61 2.27 -0.65
CA ILE A 103 3.81 3.03 -0.31
C ILE A 103 3.48 3.81 0.96
N ASP A 104 4.28 3.60 2.00
CA ASP A 104 4.16 4.33 3.25
C ASP A 104 4.60 5.79 3.08
N MET A 105 4.11 6.67 3.94
CA MET A 105 4.43 8.09 3.89
C MET A 105 5.88 8.39 4.26
N ASN A 106 6.56 7.47 4.94
CA ASN A 106 7.97 7.57 5.30
C ASN A 106 8.91 6.82 4.33
N GLN A 107 8.37 6.23 3.25
CA GLN A 107 9.16 5.56 2.23
C GLN A 107 9.58 6.51 1.11
N ASP A 108 10.82 6.35 0.65
CA ASP A 108 11.37 7.05 -0.51
C ASP A 108 12.24 6.10 -1.34
N ALA A 109 12.44 6.42 -2.62
CA ALA A 109 13.22 5.62 -3.54
C ALA A 109 14.22 6.50 -4.29
N ALA A 110 15.47 6.03 -4.38
CA ALA A 110 16.43 6.64 -5.28
C ALA A 110 15.95 6.48 -6.74
N LEU A 111 16.27 7.46 -7.60
CA LEU A 111 15.85 7.42 -9.01
C LEU A 111 16.38 6.16 -9.72
N GLU A 112 17.57 5.71 -9.33
CA GLU A 112 18.24 4.51 -9.82
C GLU A 112 17.49 3.23 -9.46
N ASP A 113 16.74 3.20 -8.36
CA ASP A 113 15.89 2.07 -7.99
C ASP A 113 14.52 2.18 -8.66
N ALA A 114 13.99 3.40 -8.85
CA ALA A 114 12.74 3.62 -9.58
C ALA A 114 12.80 3.09 -11.03
N ILE A 115 13.94 3.22 -11.73
CA ILE A 115 14.11 2.66 -13.09
C ILE A 115 14.13 1.12 -13.11
N LYS A 116 14.43 0.47 -11.96
CA LYS A 116 14.46 -1.00 -11.83
C LYS A 116 13.08 -1.61 -11.63
N ILE A 117 12.06 -0.79 -11.34
CA ILE A 117 10.68 -1.27 -11.15
C ILE A 117 10.20 -2.03 -12.40
N ARG A 118 10.66 -1.65 -13.59
CA ARG A 118 10.33 -2.40 -14.82
C ARG A 118 10.77 -3.87 -14.73
N GLN A 119 11.95 -4.15 -14.20
CA GLN A 119 12.46 -5.51 -14.01
C GLN A 119 11.65 -6.23 -12.92
N VAL A 120 11.28 -5.54 -11.83
CA VAL A 120 10.38 -6.10 -10.80
C VAL A 120 9.03 -6.50 -11.40
N MET A 121 8.51 -5.75 -12.37
CA MET A 121 7.26 -6.10 -13.04
C MET A 121 7.35 -7.40 -13.86
N GLU A 122 8.54 -7.77 -14.36
CA GLU A 122 8.75 -9.04 -15.08
C GLU A 122 8.67 -10.25 -14.14
N GLU A 123 8.95 -10.08 -12.85
CA GLU A 123 8.84 -11.16 -11.84
C GLU A 123 7.41 -11.70 -11.72
N PHE A 124 6.40 -10.91 -12.08
CA PHE A 124 5.00 -11.35 -12.07
C PHE A 124 4.62 -12.23 -13.27
N ASN A 125 5.39 -12.20 -14.37
CA ASN A 125 5.13 -12.90 -15.64
C ASN A 125 3.62 -13.06 -15.97
N PHE A 126 2.92 -11.92 -16.09
CA PHE A 126 1.46 -11.87 -16.29
C PHE A 126 0.99 -12.56 -17.60
N ALA A 127 1.88 -12.73 -18.59
CA ALA A 127 1.55 -13.26 -19.91
C ALA A 127 1.56 -14.81 -19.99
N GLU A 128 2.40 -15.49 -19.21
CA GLU A 128 2.53 -16.96 -19.26
C GLU A 128 1.82 -17.67 -18.09
N GLY A 129 1.20 -16.91 -17.17
CA GLY A 129 0.47 -17.46 -16.03
C GLY A 129 1.37 -17.95 -14.91
N GLY A 130 2.53 -17.32 -14.72
CA GLY A 130 3.49 -17.66 -13.66
C GLY A 130 4.48 -18.76 -14.07
N THR A 131 5.53 -18.90 -13.26
CA THR A 131 6.76 -19.70 -13.41
C THR A 131 6.54 -21.19 -13.65
N GLY A 132 6.00 -21.63 -14.78
CA GLY A 132 5.94 -23.05 -15.19
C GLY A 132 5.22 -24.01 -14.23
N ARG A 133 4.64 -23.51 -13.14
CA ARG A 133 3.95 -24.24 -12.06
C ARG A 133 2.42 -24.09 -12.18
N GLY A 134 1.89 -24.12 -13.41
CA GLY A 134 0.44 -24.08 -13.63
C GLY A 134 -0.17 -22.67 -13.50
N ARG A 135 -1.20 -22.44 -14.32
CA ARG A 135 -1.85 -21.14 -14.54
C ARG A 135 -2.56 -20.65 -13.27
N ASN A 136 -2.47 -19.35 -12.99
CA ASN A 136 -3.18 -18.59 -11.95
C ASN A 136 -2.67 -18.74 -10.52
N ILE A 137 -1.37 -18.55 -10.33
CA ILE A 137 -0.82 -18.31 -9.00
C ILE A 137 -0.68 -16.80 -8.83
N GLY A 138 -1.45 -16.19 -7.91
CA GLY A 138 -1.18 -14.81 -7.52
C GLY A 138 0.26 -14.69 -7.03
N ARG A 139 0.94 -13.58 -7.32
CA ARG A 139 2.30 -13.32 -6.85
C ARG A 139 2.41 -12.06 -6.00
N ILE A 140 3.27 -12.12 -4.99
CA ILE A 140 3.80 -10.96 -4.28
C ILE A 140 5.30 -10.89 -4.56
N VAL A 141 5.81 -9.74 -4.96
CA VAL A 141 7.24 -9.52 -5.16
C VAL A 141 7.69 -8.47 -4.17
N GLY A 142 8.44 -8.92 -3.17
CA GLY A 142 9.09 -8.04 -2.21
C GLY A 142 10.50 -7.72 -2.57
N PHE A 143 11.03 -6.68 -1.94
CA PHE A 143 12.42 -6.28 -2.06
C PHE A 143 12.85 -5.50 -0.83
N ARG A 144 14.13 -5.14 -0.78
CA ARG A 144 14.75 -4.62 0.43
C ARG A 144 14.26 -3.21 0.76
N GLU A 145 13.94 -2.98 2.02
CA GLU A 145 13.79 -1.66 2.61
C GLU A 145 14.98 -1.38 3.52
N HIS A 146 15.66 -0.27 3.27
CA HIS A 146 16.78 0.17 4.08
C HIS A 146 16.31 1.29 5.01
N VAL A 147 16.30 1.01 6.31
CA VAL A 147 15.93 2.00 7.32
C VAL A 147 17.14 2.88 7.66
N PHE A 148 17.04 4.16 7.36
CA PHE A 148 18.10 5.15 7.59
C PHE A 148 18.08 5.67 9.02
N THR A 149 18.46 4.84 10.00
CA THR A 149 18.73 5.28 11.39
C THR A 149 20.19 5.04 11.78
N HIS A 150 21.11 5.36 10.87
CA HIS A 150 22.54 5.29 11.16
C HIS A 150 23.01 6.55 11.91
N ASP A 151 23.82 6.31 12.95
CA ASP A 151 24.56 7.30 13.76
C ASP A 151 23.84 8.00 14.92
N VAL A 152 23.04 7.26 15.70
CA VAL A 152 22.52 7.78 16.99
C VAL A 152 23.10 7.05 18.21
N SER A 153 23.31 5.72 18.14
CA SER A 153 23.88 4.91 19.23
C SER A 153 24.29 3.49 18.79
N ALA A 154 25.05 2.79 19.64
CA ALA A 154 25.36 1.36 19.43
C ALA A 154 24.11 0.47 19.39
N VAL A 155 23.08 0.79 20.19
CA VAL A 155 21.80 0.06 20.19
C VAL A 155 21.06 0.25 18.86
N ALA A 156 21.02 1.49 18.35
CA ALA A 156 20.44 1.78 17.03
C ALA A 156 21.18 1.04 15.91
N ASN A 157 22.50 0.89 16.02
CA ASN A 157 23.30 0.12 15.07
C ASN A 157 22.93 -1.39 15.09
N PHE A 158 22.75 -1.99 16.28
CA PHE A 158 22.29 -3.38 16.37
C PHE A 158 20.89 -3.58 15.77
N PHE A 159 19.96 -2.66 16.00
CA PHE A 159 18.64 -2.70 15.38
C PHE A 159 18.73 -2.59 13.85
N SER A 160 19.54 -1.64 13.33
CA SER A 160 19.77 -1.51 11.88
C SER A 160 20.34 -2.80 11.27
N LEU A 161 21.32 -3.43 11.93
CA LEU A 161 21.89 -4.70 11.47
C LEU A 161 20.88 -5.86 11.53
N GLN A 162 20.04 -5.91 12.56
CA GLN A 162 18.95 -6.89 12.66
C GLN A 162 17.96 -6.73 11.50
N GLU A 163 17.52 -5.51 11.22
CA GLU A 163 16.63 -5.21 10.10
C GLU A 163 17.28 -5.55 8.75
N LEU A 164 18.54 -5.14 8.54
CA LEU A 164 19.29 -5.48 7.33
C LEU A 164 19.38 -6.99 7.11
N ASN A 165 19.63 -7.77 8.16
CA ASN A 165 19.68 -9.23 8.07
C ASN A 165 18.29 -9.83 7.79
N PHE A 166 17.23 -9.25 8.36
CA PHE A 166 15.86 -9.67 8.11
C PHE A 166 15.49 -9.45 6.64
N VAL A 167 15.61 -8.22 6.12
CA VAL A 167 15.21 -7.86 4.76
C VAL A 167 16.09 -8.50 3.67
N SER A 168 17.24 -9.07 4.02
CA SER A 168 18.18 -9.69 3.06
C SER A 168 18.34 -11.20 3.23
N ALA A 169 19.24 -11.67 4.11
CA ALA A 169 19.56 -13.08 4.24
C ALA A 169 18.35 -13.92 4.69
N THR A 170 17.54 -13.38 5.61
CA THR A 170 16.34 -14.07 6.09
C THR A 170 15.28 -14.16 5.00
N GLN A 171 14.93 -13.04 4.34
CA GLN A 171 13.99 -13.06 3.20
C GLN A 171 14.45 -14.00 2.09
N ARG A 172 15.75 -14.01 1.74
CA ARG A 172 16.32 -14.94 0.75
C ARG A 172 16.10 -16.40 1.14
N ALA A 173 16.41 -16.76 2.39
CA ALA A 173 16.24 -18.13 2.86
C ALA A 173 14.76 -18.55 2.87
N LEU A 174 13.87 -17.65 3.29
CA LEU A 174 12.42 -17.88 3.29
C LEU A 174 11.86 -18.05 1.87
N ASP A 175 12.38 -17.29 0.90
CA ASP A 175 11.98 -17.38 -0.52
C ASP A 175 12.54 -18.66 -1.16
N ASN A 176 13.85 -18.84 -1.18
CA ASN A 176 14.53 -19.96 -1.83
C ASN A 176 15.70 -20.46 -0.97
N PRO A 177 15.71 -21.73 -0.52
CA PRO A 177 14.92 -22.86 -1.02
C PRO A 177 13.61 -23.16 -0.27
N LEU A 178 13.24 -22.38 0.75
CA LEU A 178 12.15 -22.80 1.65
C LEU A 178 10.75 -22.57 1.06
N HIS A 179 10.56 -21.61 0.16
CA HIS A 179 9.25 -21.25 -0.41
C HIS A 179 8.17 -20.96 0.66
N VAL A 180 8.57 -20.30 1.75
CA VAL A 180 7.71 -19.88 2.88
C VAL A 180 7.86 -18.40 3.20
N ARG A 181 8.33 -17.60 2.25
CA ARG A 181 8.24 -16.14 2.33
C ARG A 181 6.77 -15.71 2.29
N PHE A 182 6.47 -14.64 3.01
CA PHE A 182 5.16 -13.99 3.03
C PHE A 182 5.32 -12.48 2.80
N HIS A 183 4.22 -11.75 2.91
CA HIS A 183 4.22 -10.30 2.96
C HIS A 183 4.58 -9.83 4.38
N TYR A 184 5.63 -9.02 4.50
CA TYR A 184 6.07 -8.47 5.79
C TYR A 184 5.87 -6.95 5.89
N GLY A 185 5.04 -6.40 5.01
CA GLY A 185 4.80 -4.98 4.86
C GLY A 185 5.46 -4.43 3.60
N HIS A 186 5.56 -3.12 3.54
CA HIS A 186 6.19 -2.45 2.41
C HIS A 186 7.67 -2.87 2.31
N PRO A 187 8.26 -2.86 1.09
CA PRO A 187 7.81 -2.26 -0.16
C PRO A 187 7.14 -3.25 -1.14
N ASP A 188 6.65 -4.38 -0.65
CA ASP A 188 6.09 -5.44 -1.49
C ASP A 188 5.04 -4.97 -2.50
N ILE A 189 5.12 -5.55 -3.70
CA ILE A 189 4.16 -5.36 -4.78
C ILE A 189 3.32 -6.61 -4.91
N PHE A 190 2.00 -6.45 -5.09
CA PHE A 190 1.05 -7.55 -5.27
C PHE A 190 0.55 -7.62 -6.70
N ASP A 191 0.26 -8.83 -7.20
CA ASP A 191 -0.70 -9.00 -8.29
C ASP A 191 -2.06 -8.48 -7.80
N ARG A 192 -2.54 -7.45 -8.48
CA ARG A 192 -3.70 -6.68 -8.05
C ARG A 192 -4.97 -7.52 -8.11
N MET A 193 -5.14 -8.35 -9.15
CA MET A 193 -6.34 -9.16 -9.31
C MET A 193 -6.50 -10.16 -8.18
N SER A 194 -5.39 -10.76 -7.75
CA SER A 194 -5.32 -11.65 -6.61
C SER A 194 -5.53 -10.88 -5.31
N ALA A 195 -4.88 -9.72 -5.12
CA ALA A 195 -5.06 -8.90 -3.92
C ALA A 195 -6.53 -8.48 -3.69
N ILE A 196 -7.23 -8.01 -4.74
CA ILE A 196 -8.63 -7.57 -4.60
C ILE A 196 -9.61 -8.74 -4.36
N THR A 197 -9.29 -9.94 -4.84
CA THR A 197 -10.17 -11.12 -4.69
C THR A 197 -9.88 -11.92 -3.42
N MET A 198 -8.69 -11.78 -2.83
CA MET A 198 -8.23 -12.59 -1.69
C MET A 198 -8.26 -11.85 -0.35
N GLY A 199 -8.92 -10.70 -0.27
CA GLY A 199 -9.18 -9.99 0.99
C GLY A 199 -8.33 -8.75 1.23
N GLY A 200 -7.67 -8.22 0.18
CA GLY A 200 -6.92 -6.97 0.21
C GLY A 200 -5.42 -7.16 0.34
N VAL A 201 -4.71 -6.04 0.50
CA VAL A 201 -3.24 -5.98 0.69
C VAL A 201 -2.82 -5.99 2.16
N SER A 202 -3.77 -5.74 3.07
CA SER A 202 -3.56 -5.83 4.52
C SER A 202 -4.82 -6.37 5.21
N LYS A 203 -4.68 -7.14 6.29
CA LYS A 203 -5.84 -7.73 6.99
C LYS A 203 -6.25 -6.91 8.23
N ALA A 204 -7.36 -6.18 8.13
CA ALA A 204 -7.94 -5.49 9.29
C ALA A 204 -8.54 -6.51 10.30
N CYS A 205 -8.26 -6.30 11.59
CA CYS A 205 -8.80 -7.13 12.69
C CYS A 205 -9.19 -6.27 13.89
N LYS A 206 -10.28 -6.62 14.58
CA LYS A 206 -10.72 -5.94 15.81
C LYS A 206 -9.97 -6.50 17.02
N GLY A 207 -8.90 -5.83 17.46
CA GLY A 207 -8.33 -5.97 18.80
C GLY A 207 -7.30 -7.09 19.04
N ILE A 208 -6.89 -7.87 18.03
CA ILE A 208 -6.00 -9.03 18.26
C ILE A 208 -4.63 -8.91 17.55
N HIS A 209 -4.51 -8.19 16.42
CA HIS A 209 -3.30 -8.24 15.60
C HIS A 209 -2.85 -6.87 15.09
N LEU A 210 -1.62 -6.51 15.47
CA LEU A 210 -0.76 -5.41 14.97
C LEU A 210 0.03 -5.80 13.71
N SER A 211 -0.32 -6.92 13.07
CA SER A 211 0.46 -7.51 11.99
C SER A 211 -0.43 -7.78 10.78
N GLU A 212 -1.14 -6.75 10.35
CA GLU A 212 -2.07 -6.79 9.22
C GLU A 212 -1.43 -7.31 7.92
N ASP A 213 -0.15 -7.00 7.72
CA ASP A 213 0.60 -7.32 6.50
C ASP A 213 0.90 -8.83 6.43
N ILE A 214 1.39 -9.45 7.52
CA ILE A 214 1.66 -10.88 7.54
C ILE A 214 0.40 -11.73 7.35
N PHE A 215 -0.74 -11.27 7.88
CA PHE A 215 -2.02 -11.96 7.67
C PHE A 215 -2.53 -11.81 6.24
N ALA A 216 -2.21 -10.71 5.54
CA ALA A 216 -2.44 -10.64 4.11
C ALA A 216 -1.56 -11.64 3.36
N GLY A 217 -0.27 -11.74 3.73
CA GLY A 217 0.66 -12.76 3.22
C GLY A 217 0.16 -14.20 3.40
N PHE A 218 -0.30 -14.56 4.61
CA PHE A 218 -0.87 -15.88 4.88
C PHE A 218 -2.10 -16.17 4.01
N ASN A 219 -3.03 -15.22 3.91
CA ASN A 219 -4.22 -15.35 3.08
C ASN A 219 -3.89 -15.52 1.60
N TYR A 220 -2.78 -14.93 1.17
CA TYR A 220 -2.29 -15.01 -0.19
C TYR A 220 -1.72 -16.38 -0.50
N VAL A 221 -0.78 -16.85 0.33
CA VAL A 221 -0.12 -18.16 0.17
C VAL A 221 -1.08 -19.33 0.39
N LEU A 222 -1.99 -19.26 1.37
CA LEU A 222 -2.99 -20.31 1.62
C LEU A 222 -3.96 -20.52 0.44
N ARG A 223 -4.11 -19.52 -0.44
CA ARG A 223 -4.92 -19.63 -1.66
C ARG A 223 -4.12 -20.08 -2.88
N GLY A 224 -2.92 -20.58 -2.64
CA GLY A 224 -2.00 -21.08 -3.66
C GLY A 224 -0.97 -20.07 -4.10
N GLY A 225 -1.09 -18.78 -3.72
CA GLY A 225 -0.20 -17.70 -4.10
C GLY A 225 1.27 -17.92 -3.70
N GLU A 226 2.19 -17.22 -4.35
CA GLU A 226 3.63 -17.23 -4.03
C GLU A 226 4.11 -15.82 -3.67
N ALA A 227 5.04 -15.71 -2.72
CA ALA A 227 5.69 -14.46 -2.38
C ALA A 227 7.20 -14.61 -2.56
N THR A 228 7.82 -13.81 -3.42
CA THR A 228 9.24 -13.91 -3.79
C THR A 228 10.03 -12.66 -3.40
N GLN A 229 11.36 -12.77 -3.35
CA GLN A 229 12.27 -11.68 -2.97
C GLN A 229 13.15 -11.26 -4.15
N ALA A 230 13.12 -9.97 -4.50
CA ALA A 230 14.02 -9.36 -5.48
C ALA A 230 15.14 -8.58 -4.78
N ASP A 231 16.40 -8.97 -5.00
CA ASP A 231 17.55 -8.37 -4.29
C ASP A 231 18.24 -7.22 -5.05
N TYR A 232 17.93 -7.03 -6.32
CA TYR A 232 18.58 -6.04 -7.19
C TYR A 232 18.04 -4.61 -7.05
N ILE A 233 16.95 -4.43 -6.30
CA ILE A 233 16.28 -3.16 -6.01
C ILE A 233 16.17 -2.97 -4.49
N GLN A 234 16.18 -1.71 -4.05
CA GLN A 234 15.89 -1.35 -2.68
C GLN A 234 15.15 -0.01 -2.59
N VAL A 235 14.44 0.21 -1.50
CA VAL A 235 13.91 1.55 -1.12
C VAL A 235 14.45 1.94 0.24
N MET A 236 14.25 3.19 0.60
CA MET A 236 14.66 3.76 1.87
C MET A 236 13.44 4.14 2.70
N SER A 237 13.57 3.99 4.01
CA SER A 237 12.59 4.53 4.97
C SER A 237 13.30 5.32 6.04
N THR A 238 12.67 6.41 6.45
CA THR A 238 13.10 7.24 7.58
C THR A 238 12.32 6.93 8.84
#